data_AF-A0A2T7N677-F1
#
_entry.id   AF-A0A2T7N677-F1
#
_cell.length_a   1.000
_cell.length_b   1.000
_cell.length_c   1.000
_cell.angle_alpha   90.00
_cell.angle_beta   90.00
_cell.angle_gamma   90.00
#
_symmetry.space_group_name_H-M   'P 1'
#
loop_
_entity.id
_entity.type
_entity.pdbx_description
1 polymer ?
#
loop_
_entity_poly.entity_id
_entity_poly.type
_entity_poly.pdbx_seq_one_letter_code
_entity_poly.pdbx_strand_id
1 'polypeptide(L)'
;MKFSLDYREKERLQLEVPAGRVLLPTSPVERSGEGSSLRESLLKPFDAAPILELAKSAKEIVLIVEDHTRHSPIFETLSFMKSLFVENKIPWSKVSLLVATGTHRQMTADELTEKFGSFSRDTRILQHDAEAAGRMKDYGEFLGVPIRINEAVEADLTIGVGSIVPHRFSGWSGGAKIVIPGVSAYETVFESHRMAILKSRADVGVLDNEFRELIDETGKRVGLDYIINFYYDIEGRIAGCVSGNHVTAHREGVKVAREELLREFPEKADVTVISSFPSVTDFWQCGKALYTSDLVTRNGGDIVMVSSLDEGFGDHPLFASLLKLEAEKILERLDMITTEDPLAYVAAYAVRKVIEKKRIHIVSDTKFTDRFNELGLTVHQDIQSVVDRVAPAGKSIAVLQNSLVLPEISNKEAQ
;
A
#
# COMPACT_ATOMS: atom_id res chain seq x y z
N MET A 1 -14.26 -18.45 -19.96
CA MET A 1 -13.09 -17.54 -19.91
C MET A 1 -12.12 -18.12 -18.90
N LYS A 2 -10.82 -18.08 -19.21
CA LYS A 2 -9.76 -18.55 -18.31
C LYS A 2 -9.04 -17.35 -17.72
N PHE A 3 -8.78 -17.40 -16.43
CA PHE A 3 -8.06 -16.39 -15.68
C PHE A 3 -6.85 -17.02 -15.00
N SER A 4 -5.77 -16.26 -14.92
CA SER A 4 -4.57 -16.63 -14.17
C SER A 4 -4.36 -15.56 -13.10
N LEU A 5 -4.34 -15.98 -11.83
CA LEU A 5 -4.19 -15.09 -10.68
C LEU A 5 -2.85 -15.38 -10.01
N ASP A 6 -2.06 -14.33 -9.75
CA ASP A 6 -0.81 -14.45 -9.00
C ASP A 6 -1.11 -14.91 -7.57
N TYR A 7 -0.33 -15.85 -7.05
CA TYR A 7 -0.49 -16.43 -5.73
C TYR A 7 0.74 -16.18 -4.85
N ARG A 8 1.92 -16.41 -5.45
CA ARG A 8 3.24 -15.98 -4.97
C ARG A 8 4.03 -15.42 -6.13
N GLU A 9 5.24 -14.94 -5.87
CA GLU A 9 6.14 -14.60 -6.97
C GLU A 9 6.36 -15.82 -7.88
N LYS A 10 6.08 -15.68 -9.17
CA LYS A 10 6.19 -16.74 -10.20
C LYS A 10 5.25 -17.94 -10.01
N GLU A 11 4.32 -17.89 -9.05
CA GLU A 11 3.31 -18.92 -8.83
C GLU A 11 1.92 -18.37 -9.12
N ARG A 12 1.14 -19.08 -9.95
CA ARG A 12 -0.19 -18.63 -10.40
C ARG A 12 -1.22 -19.74 -10.31
N LEU A 13 -2.43 -19.39 -9.87
CA LEU A 13 -3.59 -20.28 -9.91
C LEU A 13 -4.41 -20.02 -11.18
N GLN A 14 -5.06 -21.06 -11.69
CA GLN A 14 -5.94 -20.99 -12.86
C GLN A 14 -7.40 -21.06 -12.42
N LEU A 15 -8.25 -20.27 -13.05
CA LEU A 15 -9.70 -20.27 -12.82
C LEU A 15 -10.45 -20.23 -14.15
N GLU A 16 -11.45 -21.09 -14.31
CA GLU A 16 -12.37 -21.05 -15.43
C GLU A 16 -13.74 -20.56 -14.99
N VAL A 17 -14.23 -19.51 -15.67
CA VAL A 17 -15.56 -18.94 -15.45
C VAL A 17 -16.35 -18.95 -16.75
N PRO A 18 -17.61 -19.43 -16.79
CA PRO A 18 -18.46 -19.32 -17.98
C PRO A 18 -18.57 -17.87 -18.45
N ALA A 19 -18.35 -17.61 -19.74
CA ALA A 19 -18.23 -16.23 -20.27
C ALA A 19 -19.48 -15.37 -19.97
N GLY A 20 -20.68 -15.95 -20.07
CA GLY A 20 -21.93 -15.25 -19.76
C GLY A 20 -22.16 -14.92 -18.27
N ARG A 21 -21.20 -15.24 -17.40
CA ARG A 21 -21.25 -14.94 -15.96
C ARG A 21 -20.16 -13.98 -15.52
N VAL A 22 -19.16 -13.71 -16.37
CA VAL A 22 -18.10 -12.78 -16.06
C VAL A 22 -18.63 -11.36 -16.19
N LEU A 23 -18.57 -10.61 -15.10
CA LEU A 23 -18.81 -9.18 -15.12
C LEU A 23 -17.54 -8.50 -15.61
N LEU A 24 -17.56 -8.05 -16.87
CA LEU A 24 -16.41 -7.38 -17.49
C LEU A 24 -16.45 -5.87 -17.21
N PRO A 25 -15.28 -5.22 -17.08
CA PRO A 25 -15.21 -3.77 -17.06
C PRO A 25 -15.81 -3.13 -18.32
N THR A 26 -16.47 -1.98 -18.17
CA THR A 26 -17.10 -1.21 -19.25
C THR A 26 -16.12 -0.34 -20.01
N SER A 27 -15.05 0.13 -19.36
CA SER A 27 -14.01 0.94 -20.01
C SER A 27 -12.97 0.01 -20.65
N PRO A 28 -12.55 0.29 -21.90
CA PRO A 28 -11.43 -0.42 -22.50
C PRO A 28 -10.16 -0.19 -21.67
N VAL A 29 -9.27 -1.19 -21.67
CA VAL A 29 -7.90 -1.01 -21.17
C VAL A 29 -7.14 -0.18 -22.20
N GLU A 30 -7.29 1.13 -22.16
CA GLU A 30 -6.38 2.02 -22.86
C GLU A 30 -5.11 2.09 -22.02
N ARG A 31 -4.04 1.44 -22.50
CA ARG A 31 -2.71 1.70 -21.93
C ARG A 31 -2.43 3.18 -22.15
N SER A 32 -2.03 3.87 -21.08
CA SER A 32 -1.34 5.15 -21.29
C SER A 32 -0.08 4.86 -22.12
N GLY A 33 0.43 5.86 -22.84
CA GLY A 33 1.68 5.69 -23.60
C GLY A 33 2.84 5.23 -22.69
N GLU A 34 4.04 5.01 -23.25
CA GLU A 34 5.21 4.73 -22.40
C GLU A 34 5.37 5.82 -21.35
N GLY A 35 5.26 5.45 -20.07
CA GLY A 35 5.42 6.35 -18.94
C GLY A 35 6.86 6.88 -18.86
N SER A 36 7.07 7.96 -18.10
CA SER A 36 8.41 8.55 -17.98
C SER A 36 9.39 7.58 -17.32
N SER A 37 10.55 7.43 -17.95
CA SER A 37 11.68 6.70 -17.37
C SER A 37 12.24 7.43 -16.14
N LEU A 38 12.95 6.71 -15.28
CA LEU A 38 13.63 7.29 -14.11
C LEU A 38 14.56 8.44 -14.49
N ARG A 39 15.28 8.31 -15.60
CA ARG A 39 16.17 9.35 -16.11
C ARG A 39 15.41 10.61 -16.49
N GLU A 40 14.33 10.48 -17.25
CA GLU A 40 13.54 11.63 -17.70
C GLU A 40 12.87 12.34 -16.53
N SER A 41 12.27 11.56 -15.62
CA SER A 41 11.60 12.08 -14.43
C SER A 41 12.55 12.89 -13.53
N LEU A 42 13.78 12.40 -13.31
CA LEU A 42 14.78 13.09 -12.50
C LEU A 42 15.37 14.36 -13.17
N LEU A 43 15.39 14.40 -14.51
CA LEU A 43 15.88 15.55 -15.27
C LEU A 43 14.80 16.60 -15.53
N LYS A 44 13.52 16.22 -15.50
CA LYS A 44 12.36 17.11 -15.69
C LYS A 44 11.33 16.89 -14.58
N PRO A 45 11.66 17.24 -13.32
CA PRO A 45 10.73 17.08 -12.22
C PRO A 45 9.53 18.01 -12.27
N PHE A 46 8.47 17.62 -11.58
CA PHE A 46 7.30 18.45 -11.33
C PHE A 46 7.59 19.41 -10.16
N ASP A 47 7.46 20.72 -10.43
CA ASP A 47 7.58 21.83 -9.47
C ASP A 47 8.74 21.75 -8.48
N ALA A 48 9.89 21.24 -8.93
CA ALA A 48 11.12 21.19 -8.16
C ALA A 48 12.33 21.50 -9.07
N ALA A 49 13.46 21.86 -8.48
CA ALA A 49 14.71 21.92 -9.22
C ALA A 49 15.17 20.50 -9.61
N PRO A 50 15.90 20.33 -10.73
CA PRO A 50 16.51 19.05 -11.08
C PRO A 50 17.34 18.48 -9.94
N ILE A 51 17.31 17.15 -9.77
CA ILE A 51 17.95 16.50 -8.61
C ILE A 51 19.44 16.82 -8.47
N LEU A 52 20.13 17.02 -9.59
CA LEU A 52 21.55 17.38 -9.64
C LEU A 52 21.84 18.78 -9.09
N GLU A 53 20.91 19.72 -9.21
CA GLU A 53 21.07 21.06 -8.65
C GLU A 53 20.96 21.02 -7.13
N LEU A 54 19.92 20.35 -6.62
CA LEU A 54 19.71 20.14 -5.19
C LEU A 54 20.88 19.40 -4.52
N ALA A 55 21.34 18.31 -5.16
CA ALA A 55 22.41 17.46 -4.62
C ALA A 55 23.81 18.12 -4.66
N LYS A 56 24.04 19.12 -5.53
CA LYS A 56 25.29 19.87 -5.57
C LYS A 56 25.46 20.73 -4.31
N SER A 57 24.39 21.40 -3.87
CA SER A 57 24.40 22.26 -2.68
C SER A 57 24.33 21.50 -1.37
N ALA A 58 23.69 20.34 -1.34
CA ALA A 58 23.54 19.53 -0.14
C ALA A 58 24.90 18.95 0.34
N LYS A 59 25.16 18.98 1.66
CA LYS A 59 26.28 18.26 2.27
C LYS A 59 25.85 16.87 2.71
N GLU A 60 24.64 16.74 3.21
CA GLU A 60 24.01 15.47 3.58
C GLU A 60 22.71 15.26 2.79
N ILE A 61 22.54 14.04 2.28
CA ILE A 61 21.37 13.63 1.51
C ILE A 61 20.79 12.37 2.18
N VAL A 62 19.52 12.42 2.57
CA VAL A 62 18.80 11.27 3.11
C VAL A 62 17.79 10.78 2.09
N LEU A 63 17.90 9.50 1.71
CA LEU A 63 16.88 8.81 0.94
C LEU A 63 16.03 7.98 1.90
N ILE A 64 14.77 8.38 2.07
CA ILE A 64 13.78 7.58 2.77
C ILE A 64 13.22 6.55 1.78
N VAL A 65 13.41 5.26 2.07
CA VAL A 65 13.08 4.15 1.16
C VAL A 65 12.10 3.17 1.79
N GLU A 66 11.22 2.60 0.97
CA GLU A 66 10.27 1.58 1.43
C GLU A 66 10.97 0.31 1.95
N ASP A 67 10.31 -0.39 2.88
CA ASP A 67 10.79 -1.65 3.46
C ASP A 67 10.52 -2.88 2.57
N HIS A 68 10.70 -4.07 3.16
CA HIS A 68 10.49 -5.37 2.52
C HIS A 68 9.02 -5.63 2.07
N THR A 69 8.04 -4.91 2.61
CA THR A 69 6.61 -5.12 2.28
C THR A 69 6.15 -4.40 1.01
N ARG A 70 7.10 -3.80 0.27
CA ARG A 70 6.87 -3.05 -0.96
C ARG A 70 7.86 -3.47 -2.03
N HIS A 71 7.48 -3.27 -3.29
CA HIS A 71 8.23 -3.78 -4.45
C HIS A 71 8.69 -2.67 -5.40
N SER A 72 8.86 -1.44 -4.92
CA SER A 72 9.55 -0.40 -5.70
C SER A 72 10.98 -0.85 -6.05
N PRO A 73 11.50 -0.49 -7.25
CA PRO A 73 12.82 -0.88 -7.75
C PRO A 73 13.93 -0.04 -7.09
N ILE A 74 14.11 -0.23 -5.78
CA ILE A 74 15.01 0.62 -4.99
C ILE A 74 16.47 0.40 -5.41
N PHE A 75 16.91 -0.84 -5.64
CA PHE A 75 18.27 -1.13 -6.07
C PHE A 75 18.62 -0.44 -7.39
N GLU A 76 17.73 -0.49 -8.38
CA GLU A 76 17.87 0.16 -9.68
C GLU A 76 17.89 1.67 -9.53
N THR A 77 17.03 2.21 -8.65
CA THR A 77 16.99 3.65 -8.33
C THR A 77 18.32 4.13 -7.74
N LEU A 78 18.84 3.42 -6.74
CA LEU A 78 20.13 3.74 -6.11
C LEU A 78 21.29 3.62 -7.10
N SER A 79 21.31 2.57 -7.93
CA SER A 79 22.32 2.35 -8.97
C SER A 79 22.34 3.48 -9.99
N PHE A 80 21.16 3.91 -10.44
CA PHE A 80 21.02 5.03 -11.36
C PHE A 80 21.47 6.34 -10.72
N MET A 81 20.99 6.65 -9.51
CA MET A 81 21.36 7.88 -8.81
C MET A 81 22.86 7.95 -8.51
N LYS A 82 23.48 6.85 -8.07
CA LYS A 82 24.92 6.79 -7.83
C LYS A 82 25.72 7.07 -9.10
N SER A 83 25.33 6.47 -10.22
CA SER A 83 25.96 6.72 -11.52
C SER A 83 25.82 8.19 -11.93
N LEU A 84 24.58 8.71 -11.86
CA LEU A 84 24.27 10.11 -12.18
C LEU A 84 25.06 11.10 -11.31
N PHE A 85 25.20 10.83 -10.01
CA PHE A 85 25.95 11.68 -9.08
C PHE A 85 27.45 11.65 -9.36
N VAL A 86 28.03 10.46 -9.58
CA VAL A 86 29.46 10.30 -9.90
C VAL A 86 29.82 11.02 -11.20
N GLU A 87 29.02 10.86 -12.25
CA GLU A 87 29.20 11.56 -13.53
C GLU A 87 29.20 13.09 -13.37
N ASN A 88 28.46 13.60 -12.39
CA ASN A 88 28.33 15.03 -12.09
C ASN A 88 29.20 15.50 -10.92
N LYS A 89 30.20 14.69 -10.52
CA LYS A 89 31.16 15.01 -9.44
C LYS A 89 30.52 15.26 -8.07
N ILE A 90 29.37 14.63 -7.81
CA ILE A 90 28.71 14.61 -6.51
C ILE A 90 29.11 13.31 -5.81
N PRO A 91 29.83 13.36 -4.67
CA PRO A 91 30.28 12.15 -4.01
C PRO A 91 29.11 11.38 -3.37
N TRP A 92 29.03 10.07 -3.64
CA TRP A 92 28.00 9.20 -3.04
C TRP A 92 28.09 9.11 -1.52
N SER A 93 29.23 9.45 -0.92
CA SER A 93 29.41 9.50 0.54
C SER A 93 28.51 10.52 1.24
N LYS A 94 27.85 11.42 0.49
CA LYS A 94 26.81 12.32 1.04
C LYS A 94 25.48 11.60 1.32
N VAL A 95 25.27 10.43 0.72
CA VAL A 95 23.98 9.72 0.73
C VAL A 95 23.92 8.74 1.89
N SER A 96 22.82 8.80 2.64
CA SER A 96 22.41 7.76 3.58
C SER A 96 20.98 7.31 3.29
N LEU A 97 20.64 6.10 3.71
CA LEU A 97 19.29 5.54 3.57
C LEU A 97 18.61 5.50 4.93
N LEU A 98 17.33 5.88 4.94
CA LEU A 98 16.41 5.67 6.06
C LEU A 98 15.29 4.73 5.60
N VAL A 99 15.27 3.51 6.12
CA VAL A 99 14.22 2.54 5.80
C VAL A 99 12.95 2.89 6.55
N ALA A 100 11.88 3.15 5.80
CA ALA A 100 10.55 3.49 6.29
C ALA A 100 9.75 2.23 6.64
N THR A 101 9.98 1.70 7.83
CA THR A 101 9.30 0.51 8.38
C THR A 101 7.89 0.82 8.90
N GLY A 102 7.57 2.07 9.22
CA GLY A 102 6.39 2.40 10.01
C GLY A 102 6.36 1.58 11.30
N THR A 103 5.28 0.82 11.52
CA THR A 103 5.13 -0.09 12.67
C THR A 103 5.56 -1.53 12.38
N HIS A 104 6.08 -1.82 11.19
CA HIS A 104 6.59 -3.16 10.89
C HIS A 104 7.90 -3.42 11.61
N ARG A 105 8.28 -4.70 11.73
CA ARG A 105 9.62 -5.10 12.17
C ARG A 105 10.71 -4.51 11.27
N GLN A 106 11.90 -4.37 11.84
CA GLN A 106 13.10 -4.11 11.05
C GLN A 106 13.40 -5.29 10.11
N MET A 107 13.96 -4.96 8.95
CA MET A 107 14.44 -5.91 7.97
C MET A 107 15.67 -6.63 8.52
N THR A 108 15.75 -7.93 8.23
CA THR A 108 16.92 -8.77 8.46
C THR A 108 18.07 -8.40 7.52
N ALA A 109 19.29 -8.86 7.82
CA ALA A 109 20.45 -8.61 6.96
C ALA A 109 20.28 -9.18 5.54
N ASP A 110 19.61 -10.31 5.41
CA ASP A 110 19.33 -10.95 4.12
C ASP A 110 18.32 -10.13 3.31
N GLU A 111 17.23 -9.68 3.94
CA GLU A 111 16.24 -8.81 3.29
C GLU A 111 16.86 -7.46 2.87
N LEU A 112 17.75 -6.88 3.69
CA LEU A 112 18.50 -5.68 3.31
C LEU A 112 19.40 -5.94 2.09
N THR A 113 20.05 -7.10 2.03
CA THR A 113 20.91 -7.49 0.92
C THR A 113 20.11 -7.76 -0.34
N GLU A 114 18.96 -8.40 -0.23
CA GLU A 114 18.04 -8.63 -1.34
C GLU A 114 17.50 -7.31 -1.90
N LYS A 115 17.04 -6.42 -1.01
CA LYS A 115 16.42 -5.14 -1.39
C LYS A 115 17.41 -4.11 -1.93
N PHE A 116 18.60 -4.03 -1.35
CA PHE A 116 19.58 -2.97 -1.62
C PHE A 116 20.86 -3.46 -2.30
N GLY A 117 21.04 -4.76 -2.51
CA GLY A 117 22.22 -5.32 -3.17
C GLY A 117 23.53 -4.86 -2.51
N SER A 118 24.49 -4.38 -3.30
CA SER A 118 25.77 -3.87 -2.81
C SER A 118 25.65 -2.65 -1.89
N PHE A 119 24.56 -1.88 -1.99
CA PHE A 119 24.34 -0.71 -1.12
C PHE A 119 24.11 -1.10 0.34
N SER A 120 23.71 -2.35 0.63
CA SER A 120 23.57 -2.84 2.01
C SER A 120 24.89 -2.85 2.79
N ARG A 121 26.03 -2.80 2.09
CA ARG A 121 27.38 -2.78 2.66
C ARG A 121 28.07 -1.43 2.50
N ASP A 122 27.86 -0.78 1.36
CA ASP A 122 28.63 0.40 0.95
C ASP A 122 27.94 1.74 1.25
N THR A 123 26.73 1.71 1.80
CA THR A 123 25.95 2.92 2.12
C THR A 123 25.47 2.86 3.57
N ARG A 124 25.48 4.00 4.26
CA ARG A 124 24.95 4.09 5.61
C ARG A 124 23.44 3.87 5.57
N ILE A 125 22.95 2.81 6.23
CA ILE A 125 21.52 2.50 6.34
C ILE A 125 21.09 2.62 7.80
N LEU A 126 20.06 3.41 8.04
CA LEU A 126 19.31 3.44 9.29
C LEU A 126 17.96 2.78 9.04
N GLN A 127 17.54 1.90 9.94
CA GLN A 127 16.17 1.39 9.94
C GLN A 127 15.37 2.15 10.99
N HIS A 128 14.18 2.60 10.60
CA HIS A 128 13.26 3.23 11.53
C HIS A 128 12.75 2.24 12.58
N ASP A 129 12.38 2.79 13.73
CA ASP A 129 11.76 2.08 14.85
C ASP A 129 10.75 3.04 15.48
N ALA A 130 9.46 2.77 15.30
CA ALA A 130 8.37 3.63 15.77
C ALA A 130 8.28 3.74 17.30
N GLU A 131 8.83 2.76 18.03
CA GLU A 131 8.82 2.70 19.50
C GLU A 131 10.01 3.45 20.11
N ALA A 132 11.03 3.80 19.30
CA ALA A 132 12.25 4.48 19.75
C ALA A 132 12.02 5.98 19.98
N ALA A 133 11.21 6.34 20.98
CA ALA A 133 10.79 7.71 21.27
C ALA A 133 11.96 8.73 21.40
N GLY A 134 13.14 8.28 21.84
CA GLY A 134 14.33 9.13 21.99
C GLY A 134 14.99 9.57 20.66
N ARG A 135 14.52 9.07 19.52
CA ARG A 135 14.99 9.45 18.17
C ARG A 135 13.91 10.16 17.36
N MET A 136 12.88 10.68 18.02
CA MET A 136 11.74 11.34 17.39
C MET A 136 11.75 12.84 17.68
N LYS A 137 11.66 13.64 16.63
CA LYS A 137 11.48 15.08 16.69
C LYS A 137 10.01 15.46 16.54
N ASP A 138 9.58 16.46 17.30
CA ASP A 138 8.22 17.00 17.27
C ASP A 138 8.08 18.11 16.21
N TYR A 139 7.07 17.96 15.35
CA TYR A 139 6.69 18.92 14.28
C TYR A 139 5.29 19.51 14.53
N GLY A 140 4.82 19.46 15.77
CA GLY A 140 3.53 19.98 16.23
C GLY A 140 2.37 19.05 15.92
N GLU A 141 1.16 19.59 15.97
CA GLU A 141 -0.08 18.85 15.73
C GLU A 141 -0.75 19.33 14.44
N PHE A 142 -1.49 18.43 13.77
CA PHE A 142 -2.39 18.79 12.67
C PHE A 142 -3.58 17.83 12.63
N LEU A 143 -4.79 18.37 12.46
CA LEU A 143 -6.05 17.60 12.49
C LEU A 143 -6.23 16.72 13.75
N GLY A 144 -5.66 17.14 14.89
CA GLY A 144 -5.69 16.37 16.13
C GLY A 144 -4.69 15.21 16.18
N VAL A 145 -3.73 15.14 15.25
CA VAL A 145 -2.68 14.12 15.23
C VAL A 145 -1.34 14.77 15.60
N PRO A 146 -0.64 14.28 16.64
CA PRO A 146 0.72 14.72 16.96
C PRO A 146 1.67 14.22 15.87
N ILE A 147 2.53 15.09 15.33
CA ILE A 147 3.47 14.77 14.26
C ILE A 147 4.86 14.61 14.87
N ARG A 148 5.24 13.37 15.17
CA ARG A 148 6.56 13.01 15.70
C ARG A 148 7.27 12.09 14.72
N ILE A 149 8.38 12.56 14.16
CA ILE A 149 9.07 11.92 13.03
C ILE A 149 10.52 11.64 13.41
N ASN A 150 11.08 10.55 12.90
CA ASN A 150 12.47 10.16 13.09
C ASN A 150 13.41 11.33 12.76
N GLU A 151 14.27 11.74 13.69
CA GLU A 151 15.19 12.88 13.51
C GLU A 151 16.17 12.68 12.33
N ALA A 152 16.41 11.44 11.90
CA ALA A 152 17.26 11.14 10.75
C ALA A 152 16.70 11.61 9.40
N VAL A 153 15.46 12.11 9.35
CA VAL A 153 14.93 12.81 8.17
C VAL A 153 15.53 14.19 7.96
N GLU A 154 16.18 14.76 8.97
CA GLU A 154 16.77 16.10 8.89
C GLU A 154 18.10 16.04 8.13
N ALA A 155 18.08 16.51 6.89
CA ALA A 155 19.25 16.63 6.03
C ALA A 155 19.17 17.91 5.20
N ASP A 156 20.25 18.26 4.50
CA ASP A 156 20.22 19.38 3.54
C ASP A 156 19.36 19.07 2.30
N LEU A 157 19.12 17.77 2.04
CA LEU A 157 18.23 17.28 0.99
C LEU A 157 17.61 15.95 1.42
N THR A 158 16.29 15.93 1.60
CA THR A 158 15.53 14.75 1.97
C THR A 158 14.65 14.27 0.83
N ILE A 159 14.84 13.02 0.42
CA ILE A 159 14.24 12.42 -0.77
C ILE A 159 13.42 11.20 -0.38
N GLY A 160 12.15 11.17 -0.77
CA GLY A 160 11.28 10.00 -0.57
C GLY A 160 11.22 9.10 -1.80
N VAL A 161 11.53 7.82 -1.67
CA VAL A 161 11.42 6.83 -2.77
C VAL A 161 10.35 5.80 -2.43
N GLY A 162 9.36 5.65 -3.31
CA GLY A 162 8.31 4.65 -3.12
C GLY A 162 7.38 4.53 -4.31
N SER A 163 6.14 4.10 -4.06
CA SER A 163 5.17 3.83 -5.11
C SER A 163 3.79 4.45 -4.87
N ILE A 164 3.06 4.67 -5.96
CA ILE A 164 1.68 5.13 -6.00
C ILE A 164 0.79 3.95 -6.40
N VAL A 165 0.00 3.46 -5.45
CA VAL A 165 -1.00 2.41 -5.61
C VAL A 165 -2.27 2.80 -4.82
N PRO A 166 -3.46 2.30 -5.20
CA PRO A 166 -4.67 2.54 -4.42
C PRO A 166 -4.52 2.06 -2.96
N HIS A 167 -5.04 2.84 -2.00
CA HIS A 167 -4.84 2.58 -0.58
C HIS A 167 -6.01 3.04 0.29
N ARG A 168 -6.54 2.14 1.13
CA ARG A 168 -7.76 2.35 1.91
C ARG A 168 -7.77 3.59 2.80
N PHE A 169 -6.65 3.88 3.46
CA PHE A 169 -6.58 4.97 4.45
C PHE A 169 -6.19 6.32 3.86
N SER A 170 -5.62 6.36 2.66
CA SER A 170 -5.00 7.58 2.12
C SER A 170 -5.47 7.94 0.71
N GLY A 171 -6.44 7.19 0.17
CA GLY A 171 -6.80 7.22 -1.25
C GLY A 171 -5.78 6.47 -2.09
N TRP A 172 -4.58 7.01 -2.11
CA TRP A 172 -3.42 6.51 -2.84
C TRP A 172 -2.21 6.46 -1.90
N SER A 173 -1.25 5.57 -2.14
CA SER A 173 0.07 5.64 -1.48
C SER A 173 0.93 6.75 -2.10
N GLY A 174 2.24 6.74 -1.85
CA GLY A 174 3.17 7.73 -2.40
C GLY A 174 3.05 9.13 -1.77
N GLY A 175 3.85 10.05 -2.30
CA GLY A 175 4.09 11.38 -1.75
C GLY A 175 4.77 11.29 -0.40
N ALA A 176 4.35 12.16 0.52
CA ALA A 176 4.86 12.17 1.89
C ALA A 176 4.41 10.98 2.76
N LYS A 177 3.73 9.97 2.19
CA LYS A 177 3.37 8.75 2.94
C LYS A 177 4.59 7.95 3.41
N ILE A 178 5.72 8.12 2.71
CA ILE A 178 7.02 7.58 3.10
C ILE A 178 7.53 8.20 4.41
N VAL A 179 7.04 9.39 4.77
CA VAL A 179 7.31 10.08 6.03
C VAL A 179 6.27 9.68 7.09
N ILE A 180 4.98 9.83 6.78
CA ILE A 180 3.87 9.43 7.65
C ILE A 180 2.96 8.41 6.97
N PRO A 181 2.85 7.17 7.48
CA PRO A 181 3.42 6.67 8.73
C PRO A 181 4.89 6.21 8.65
N GLY A 182 5.53 6.24 7.47
CA GLY A 182 6.73 5.44 7.19
C GLY A 182 7.92 5.60 8.16
N VAL A 183 8.14 6.80 8.71
CA VAL A 183 9.19 7.07 9.70
C VAL A 183 8.66 7.86 10.90
N SER A 184 7.40 7.61 11.25
CA SER A 184 6.69 8.28 12.34
C SER A 184 6.75 7.49 13.65
N ALA A 185 6.75 8.19 14.78
CA ALA A 185 6.55 7.56 16.09
C ALA A 185 5.22 6.78 16.13
N TYR A 186 5.15 5.73 16.94
CA TYR A 186 3.99 4.86 17.03
C TYR A 186 2.69 5.64 17.31
N GLU A 187 2.73 6.60 18.24
CA GLU A 187 1.60 7.48 18.57
C GLU A 187 1.06 8.24 17.35
N THR A 188 1.95 8.81 16.53
CA THR A 188 1.58 9.49 15.28
C THR A 188 0.94 8.52 14.29
N VAL A 189 1.48 7.30 14.16
CA VAL A 189 0.89 6.27 13.30
C VAL A 189 -0.51 5.90 13.80
N PHE A 190 -0.65 5.64 15.10
CA PHE A 190 -1.92 5.25 15.70
C PHE A 190 -2.99 6.34 15.55
N GLU A 191 -2.72 7.57 16.00
CA GLU A 191 -3.70 8.65 15.97
C GLU A 191 -4.08 9.04 14.54
N SER A 192 -3.13 9.01 13.60
CA SER A 192 -3.44 9.25 12.19
C SER A 192 -4.40 8.18 11.64
N HIS A 193 -4.18 6.89 11.91
CA HIS A 193 -5.06 5.83 11.41
C HIS A 193 -6.41 5.80 12.14
N ARG A 194 -6.41 6.12 13.44
CA ARG A 194 -7.64 6.31 14.22
C ARG A 194 -8.48 7.46 13.64
N MET A 195 -7.87 8.60 13.35
CA MET A 195 -8.52 9.70 12.64
C MET A 195 -9.07 9.24 11.28
N ALA A 196 -8.30 8.43 10.54
CA ALA A 196 -8.72 7.93 9.22
C ALA A 196 -10.00 7.08 9.26
N ILE A 197 -10.21 6.28 10.30
CA ILE A 197 -11.44 5.47 10.42
C ILE A 197 -12.63 6.22 11.05
N LEU A 198 -12.37 7.27 11.85
CA LEU A 198 -13.41 7.97 12.61
C LEU A 198 -13.90 9.25 11.94
N LYS A 199 -13.02 9.97 11.24
CA LYS A 199 -13.25 11.37 10.84
C LYS A 199 -12.89 11.67 9.38
N SER A 200 -12.35 10.69 8.65
CA SER A 200 -11.87 10.90 7.29
C SER A 200 -12.83 10.32 6.25
N ARG A 201 -12.87 10.96 5.09
CA ARG A 201 -13.53 10.47 3.86
C ARG A 201 -12.67 9.46 3.09
N ALA A 202 -11.54 9.04 3.67
CA ALA A 202 -10.63 8.09 3.05
C ALA A 202 -11.35 6.82 2.62
N ASP A 203 -11.11 6.42 1.38
CA ASP A 203 -11.42 5.10 0.84
C ASP A 203 -10.43 4.79 -0.30
N VAL A 204 -10.41 3.56 -0.80
CA VAL A 204 -9.51 3.14 -1.87
C VAL A 204 -9.71 4.04 -3.10
N GLY A 205 -8.65 4.71 -3.55
CA GLY A 205 -8.67 5.60 -4.71
C GLY A 205 -9.20 7.02 -4.47
N VAL A 206 -9.73 7.34 -3.28
CA VAL A 206 -10.31 8.65 -2.97
C VAL A 206 -9.24 9.63 -2.50
N LEU A 207 -8.79 10.53 -3.37
CA LEU A 207 -7.70 11.46 -3.09
C LEU A 207 -8.07 12.60 -2.13
N ASP A 208 -9.29 13.13 -2.22
CA ASP A 208 -9.80 14.18 -1.34
C ASP A 208 -10.24 13.57 0.00
N ASN A 209 -9.29 13.51 0.94
CA ASN A 209 -9.51 13.03 2.30
C ASN A 209 -8.53 13.65 3.30
N GLU A 210 -8.95 13.69 4.56
CA GLU A 210 -8.28 14.36 5.68
C GLU A 210 -6.96 13.68 6.05
N PHE A 211 -6.82 12.37 5.82
CA PHE A 211 -5.57 11.66 6.04
C PHE A 211 -4.51 12.03 4.98
N ARG A 212 -4.92 12.28 3.74
CA ARG A 212 -4.05 12.81 2.69
C ARG A 212 -3.62 14.25 2.98
N GLU A 213 -4.53 15.09 3.48
CA GLU A 213 -4.15 16.45 3.93
C GLU A 213 -3.09 16.40 5.03
N LEU A 214 -3.26 15.52 6.03
CA LEU A 214 -2.26 15.27 7.07
C LEU A 214 -0.90 14.80 6.50
N ILE A 215 -0.92 13.87 5.54
CA ILE A 215 0.30 13.38 4.89
C ILE A 215 1.06 14.54 4.23
N ASP A 216 0.35 15.34 3.43
CA ASP A 216 0.98 16.37 2.61
C ASP A 216 1.50 17.55 3.45
N GLU A 217 0.75 17.94 4.50
CA GLU A 217 1.19 18.93 5.49
C GLU A 217 2.40 18.43 6.30
N THR A 218 2.41 17.15 6.69
CA THR A 218 3.56 16.56 7.39
C THR A 218 4.82 16.60 6.52
N GLY A 219 4.72 16.22 5.24
CA GLY A 219 5.85 16.31 4.30
C GLY A 219 6.42 17.73 4.19
N LYS A 220 5.54 18.74 4.19
CA LYS A 220 5.96 20.14 4.16
C LYS A 220 6.67 20.57 5.45
N ARG A 221 6.17 20.17 6.63
CA ARG A 221 6.77 20.52 7.93
C ARG A 221 8.13 19.87 8.15
N VAL A 222 8.29 18.64 7.67
CA VAL A 222 9.53 17.85 7.79
C VAL A 222 10.60 18.32 6.79
N GLY A 223 10.22 19.04 5.73
CA GLY A 223 11.14 19.41 4.67
C GLY A 223 11.43 18.24 3.73
N LEU A 224 10.39 17.49 3.33
CA LEU A 224 10.53 16.50 2.25
C LEU A 224 10.69 17.24 0.90
N ASP A 225 11.92 17.46 0.49
CA ASP A 225 12.25 18.31 -0.66
C ASP A 225 11.86 17.69 -2.01
N TYR A 226 11.91 16.36 -2.09
CA TYR A 226 11.80 15.66 -3.37
C TYR A 226 11.23 14.25 -3.20
N ILE A 227 10.44 13.78 -4.15
CA ILE A 227 10.01 12.38 -4.23
C ILE A 227 10.43 11.73 -5.54
N ILE A 228 10.54 10.41 -5.51
CA ILE A 228 10.61 9.53 -6.67
C ILE A 228 9.53 8.47 -6.45
N ASN A 229 8.49 8.49 -7.26
CA ASN A 229 7.33 7.64 -7.08
C ASN A 229 7.04 6.83 -8.33
N PHE A 230 7.09 5.51 -8.19
CA PHE A 230 6.75 4.57 -9.26
C PHE A 230 5.24 4.32 -9.30
N TYR A 231 4.70 4.09 -10.49
CA TYR A 231 3.34 3.62 -10.69
C TYR A 231 3.35 2.40 -11.60
N TYR A 232 2.29 1.61 -11.50
CA TYR A 232 2.21 0.28 -12.12
C TYR A 232 1.07 0.19 -13.12
N ASP A 233 1.24 -0.69 -14.11
CA ASP A 233 0.16 -1.13 -14.97
C ASP A 233 -0.74 -2.16 -14.26
N ILE A 234 -1.85 -2.52 -14.91
CA ILE A 234 -2.80 -3.50 -14.37
C ILE A 234 -2.19 -4.89 -14.16
N GLU A 235 -1.11 -5.22 -14.85
CA GLU A 235 -0.37 -6.47 -14.69
C GLU A 235 0.65 -6.40 -13.54
N GLY A 236 0.73 -5.27 -12.83
CA GLY A 236 1.64 -5.05 -11.70
C GLY A 236 3.09 -4.77 -12.13
N ARG A 237 3.33 -4.45 -13.41
CA ARG A 237 4.65 -4.05 -13.90
C ARG A 237 4.81 -2.55 -13.78
N ILE A 238 6.04 -2.07 -13.63
CA ILE A 238 6.32 -0.63 -13.56
C ILE A 238 5.95 -0.01 -14.92
N ALA A 239 4.96 0.89 -14.89
CA ALA A 239 4.53 1.64 -16.07
C ALA A 239 5.31 2.95 -16.24
N GLY A 240 5.85 3.49 -15.14
CA GLY A 240 6.71 4.67 -15.15
C GLY A 240 6.97 5.21 -13.75
N CYS A 241 7.51 6.42 -13.68
CA CYS A 241 7.70 7.14 -12.43
C CYS A 241 7.56 8.65 -12.58
N VAL A 242 7.20 9.31 -11.48
CA VAL A 242 7.17 10.77 -11.34
C VAL A 242 8.18 11.19 -10.28
N SER A 243 8.68 12.42 -10.40
CA SER A 243 9.64 12.98 -9.47
C SER A 243 9.49 14.48 -9.32
N GLY A 244 9.87 15.02 -8.17
CA GLY A 244 9.77 16.45 -7.86
C GLY A 244 9.11 16.73 -6.53
N ASN A 245 8.34 17.82 -6.45
CA ASN A 245 7.66 18.24 -5.23
C ASN A 245 6.73 17.14 -4.70
N HIS A 246 6.74 16.90 -3.39
CA HIS A 246 6.03 15.76 -2.79
C HIS A 246 4.50 15.80 -2.94
N VAL A 247 3.93 16.98 -3.20
CA VAL A 247 2.49 17.15 -3.45
C VAL A 247 2.20 17.10 -4.94
N THR A 248 2.80 17.98 -5.74
CA THR A 248 2.39 18.13 -7.16
C THR A 248 2.87 16.97 -8.02
N ALA A 249 4.09 16.46 -7.81
CA ALA A 249 4.55 15.24 -8.48
C ALA A 249 3.67 14.04 -8.10
N HIS A 250 3.25 13.94 -6.83
CA HIS A 250 2.33 12.89 -6.39
C HIS A 250 0.98 13.00 -7.09
N ARG A 251 0.41 14.20 -7.26
CA ARG A 251 -0.87 14.39 -7.96
C ARG A 251 -0.80 13.99 -9.43
N GLU A 252 0.26 14.36 -10.13
CA GLU A 252 0.45 13.92 -11.51
C GLU A 252 0.65 12.41 -11.60
N GLY A 253 1.41 11.81 -10.68
CA GLY A 253 1.56 10.36 -10.60
C GLY A 253 0.24 9.63 -10.32
N VAL A 254 -0.62 10.16 -9.43
CA VAL A 254 -1.95 9.60 -9.14
C VAL A 254 -2.85 9.65 -10.37
N LYS A 255 -2.82 10.74 -11.13
CA LYS A 255 -3.60 10.86 -12.38
C LYS A 255 -3.26 9.73 -13.35
N VAL A 256 -1.97 9.53 -13.64
CA VAL A 256 -1.52 8.47 -14.56
C VAL A 256 -1.75 7.07 -13.98
N ALA A 257 -1.44 6.85 -12.70
CA ALA A 257 -1.69 5.56 -12.04
C ALA A 257 -3.19 5.19 -12.06
N ARG A 258 -4.08 6.17 -11.97
CA ARG A 258 -5.53 5.96 -12.08
C ARG A 258 -5.92 5.53 -13.50
N GLU A 259 -5.36 6.15 -14.54
CA GLU A 259 -5.61 5.75 -15.93
C GLU A 259 -5.21 4.28 -16.16
N GLU A 260 -4.07 3.84 -15.60
CA GLU A 260 -3.60 2.46 -15.70
C GLU A 260 -4.46 1.44 -14.94
N LEU A 261 -4.87 1.78 -13.71
CA LEU A 261 -5.42 0.84 -12.73
C LEU A 261 -6.95 0.85 -12.61
N LEU A 262 -7.63 1.90 -13.09
CA LEU A 262 -9.09 2.05 -12.98
C LEU A 262 -9.83 1.03 -13.86
N ARG A 263 -10.79 0.31 -13.28
CA ARG A 263 -11.70 -0.58 -14.00
C ARG A 263 -13.12 -0.26 -13.60
N GLU A 264 -13.89 0.33 -14.51
CA GLU A 264 -15.30 0.61 -14.26
C GLU A 264 -16.13 -0.65 -14.52
N PHE A 265 -17.01 -1.01 -13.60
CA PHE A 265 -17.97 -2.09 -13.72
C PHE A 265 -19.39 -1.51 -13.84
N PRO A 266 -20.31 -2.18 -14.53
CA PRO A 266 -21.67 -1.66 -14.70
C PRO A 266 -22.46 -1.72 -13.39
N GLU A 267 -22.17 -2.70 -12.53
CA GLU A 267 -22.82 -2.95 -11.25
C GLU A 267 -21.90 -3.73 -10.31
N LYS A 268 -22.34 -3.95 -9.07
CA LYS A 268 -21.62 -4.81 -8.11
C LYS A 268 -21.90 -6.28 -8.40
N ALA A 269 -20.86 -7.11 -8.42
CA ALA A 269 -20.96 -8.55 -8.64
C ALA A 269 -21.51 -9.30 -7.43
N ASP A 270 -22.13 -10.46 -7.68
CA ASP A 270 -22.54 -11.40 -6.63
C ASP A 270 -21.33 -12.03 -5.94
N VAL A 271 -20.28 -12.34 -6.73
CA VAL A 271 -19.02 -12.94 -6.28
C VAL A 271 -17.85 -12.18 -6.89
N THR A 272 -16.86 -11.83 -6.08
CA THR A 272 -15.58 -11.29 -6.58
C THR A 272 -14.46 -12.24 -6.23
N VAL A 273 -13.69 -12.64 -7.24
CA VAL A 273 -12.43 -13.36 -7.07
C VAL A 273 -11.30 -12.35 -7.20
N ILE A 274 -10.41 -12.28 -6.20
CA ILE A 274 -9.29 -11.35 -6.20
C ILE A 274 -8.00 -12.04 -5.73
N SER A 275 -6.88 -11.74 -6.37
CA SER A 275 -5.57 -12.02 -5.81
C SER A 275 -5.11 -10.90 -4.88
N SER A 276 -4.55 -11.26 -3.73
CA SER A 276 -3.90 -10.31 -2.83
C SER A 276 -2.52 -9.86 -3.30
N PHE A 277 -1.99 -10.41 -4.39
CA PHE A 277 -0.67 -10.07 -4.90
C PHE A 277 -0.55 -8.55 -5.17
N PRO A 278 0.60 -7.92 -4.84
CA PRO A 278 1.78 -8.52 -4.19
C PRO A 278 1.69 -8.59 -2.65
N SER A 279 0.60 -8.14 -2.04
CA SER A 279 0.41 -8.07 -0.58
C SER A 279 -0.08 -9.40 0.02
N VAL A 280 0.69 -10.48 -0.17
CA VAL A 280 0.29 -11.86 0.17
C VAL A 280 0.87 -12.41 1.48
N THR A 281 1.87 -11.74 2.07
CA THR A 281 2.65 -12.23 3.22
C THR A 281 1.77 -12.63 4.40
N ASP A 282 0.81 -11.79 4.76
CA ASP A 282 -0.05 -11.97 5.93
C ASP A 282 -1.45 -11.37 5.69
N PHE A 283 -2.38 -11.67 6.60
CA PHE A 283 -3.77 -11.22 6.51
C PHE A 283 -3.93 -9.71 6.70
N TRP A 284 -3.03 -9.07 7.44
CA TRP A 284 -3.02 -7.62 7.63
C TRP A 284 -2.78 -6.90 6.30
N GLN A 285 -1.76 -7.31 5.54
CA GLN A 285 -1.45 -6.78 4.22
C GLN A 285 -2.52 -7.17 3.18
N CYS A 286 -3.09 -8.38 3.28
CA CYS A 286 -4.20 -8.83 2.43
C CYS A 286 -5.45 -7.96 2.58
N GLY A 287 -5.57 -7.18 3.66
CA GLY A 287 -6.61 -6.16 3.82
C GLY A 287 -6.77 -5.28 2.58
N LYS A 288 -5.68 -4.98 1.85
CA LYS A 288 -5.75 -4.21 0.59
C LYS A 288 -6.67 -4.87 -0.44
N ALA A 289 -6.53 -6.17 -0.67
CA ALA A 289 -7.38 -6.93 -1.57
C ALA A 289 -8.83 -7.01 -1.07
N LEU A 290 -9.00 -7.14 0.24
CA LEU A 290 -10.32 -7.14 0.86
C LEU A 290 -11.05 -5.81 0.63
N TYR A 291 -10.39 -4.68 0.85
CA TYR A 291 -10.97 -3.34 0.61
C TYR A 291 -11.24 -3.09 -0.86
N THR A 292 -10.32 -3.49 -1.75
CA THR A 292 -10.51 -3.35 -3.20
C THR A 292 -11.72 -4.17 -3.69
N SER A 293 -11.84 -5.42 -3.24
CA SER A 293 -12.97 -6.28 -3.63
C SER A 293 -14.30 -5.87 -2.97
N ASP A 294 -14.28 -5.19 -1.82
CA ASP A 294 -15.47 -4.62 -1.18
C ASP A 294 -16.22 -3.66 -2.11
N LEU A 295 -15.49 -2.85 -2.90
CA LEU A 295 -16.04 -1.83 -3.80
C LEU A 295 -16.88 -2.42 -4.94
N VAL A 296 -16.50 -3.60 -5.44
CA VAL A 296 -17.15 -4.26 -6.59
C VAL A 296 -18.06 -5.42 -6.19
N THR A 297 -18.05 -5.84 -4.92
CA THR A 297 -18.92 -6.93 -4.45
C THR A 297 -20.18 -6.35 -3.80
N ARG A 298 -21.36 -6.91 -4.11
CA ARG A 298 -22.60 -6.46 -3.47
C ARG A 298 -22.66 -6.83 -1.99
N ASN A 299 -23.49 -6.13 -1.21
CA ASN A 299 -23.78 -6.54 0.16
C ASN A 299 -24.48 -7.90 0.17
N GLY A 300 -24.09 -8.76 1.11
CA GLY A 300 -24.50 -10.16 1.13
C GLY A 300 -23.90 -11.00 0.00
N GLY A 301 -22.91 -10.50 -0.74
CA GLY A 301 -22.12 -11.25 -1.73
C GLY A 301 -20.94 -12.03 -1.12
N ASP A 302 -20.17 -12.67 -1.98
CA ASP A 302 -19.01 -13.50 -1.62
C ASP A 302 -17.70 -12.91 -2.17
N ILE A 303 -16.65 -12.84 -1.36
CA ILE A 303 -15.28 -12.52 -1.80
C ILE A 303 -14.45 -13.80 -1.70
N VAL A 304 -13.85 -14.21 -2.81
CA VAL A 304 -12.86 -15.29 -2.88
C VAL A 304 -11.48 -14.66 -3.03
N MET A 305 -10.74 -14.60 -1.93
CA MET A 305 -9.42 -13.99 -1.86
C MET A 305 -8.33 -15.06 -2.02
N VAL A 306 -7.48 -14.90 -3.01
CA VAL A 306 -6.34 -15.78 -3.31
C VAL A 306 -5.08 -15.18 -2.69
N SER A 307 -4.47 -15.86 -1.72
CA SER A 307 -3.28 -15.36 -1.02
C SER A 307 -2.50 -16.44 -0.28
N SER A 308 -1.16 -16.36 -0.28
CA SER A 308 -0.32 -17.36 0.36
C SER A 308 -0.37 -17.35 1.89
N LEU A 309 -0.42 -16.16 2.51
CA LEU A 309 -0.53 -15.99 3.96
C LEU A 309 0.55 -16.79 4.72
N ASP A 310 1.78 -16.75 4.21
CA ASP A 310 2.91 -17.53 4.73
C ASP A 310 3.25 -17.16 6.19
N GLU A 311 2.95 -15.92 6.60
CA GLU A 311 3.15 -15.40 7.97
C GLU A 311 1.83 -15.27 8.77
N GLY A 312 0.70 -15.73 8.23
CA GLY A 312 -0.57 -15.79 8.96
C GLY A 312 -1.25 -14.43 9.09
N PHE A 313 -1.24 -13.82 10.27
CA PHE A 313 -2.04 -12.62 10.60
C PHE A 313 -1.24 -11.31 10.68
N GLY A 314 0.09 -11.37 10.57
CA GLY A 314 0.99 -10.22 10.67
C GLY A 314 1.46 -9.95 12.11
N ASP A 315 2.21 -8.86 12.27
CA ASP A 315 2.97 -8.54 13.50
C ASP A 315 2.13 -7.94 14.65
N HIS A 316 0.82 -7.77 14.47
CA HIS A 316 -0.09 -7.18 15.46
C HIS A 316 -0.85 -8.26 16.25
N PRO A 317 -0.43 -8.62 17.49
CA PRO A 317 -0.94 -9.81 18.17
C PRO A 317 -2.44 -9.78 18.48
N LEU A 318 -3.00 -8.58 18.70
CA LEU A 318 -4.42 -8.44 19.03
C LEU A 318 -5.32 -8.55 17.80
N PHE A 319 -4.80 -8.29 16.59
CA PHE A 319 -5.58 -8.17 15.36
C PHE A 319 -6.52 -9.37 15.13
N ALA A 320 -5.96 -10.59 15.10
CA ALA A 320 -6.74 -11.80 14.86
C ALA A 320 -7.85 -12.01 15.91
N SER A 321 -7.55 -11.75 17.18
CA SER A 321 -8.53 -11.93 18.27
C SER A 321 -9.69 -10.94 18.18
N LEU A 322 -9.41 -9.72 17.73
CA LEU A 322 -10.41 -8.65 17.60
C LEU A 322 -11.41 -8.93 16.48
N LEU A 323 -11.03 -9.70 15.45
CA LEU A 323 -11.93 -10.11 14.38
C LEU A 323 -13.10 -11.00 14.86
N LYS A 324 -13.05 -11.54 16.10
CA LYS A 324 -14.17 -12.24 16.74
C LYS A 324 -15.27 -11.30 17.23
N LEU A 325 -15.01 -10.00 17.26
CA LEU A 325 -15.95 -8.99 17.71
C LEU A 325 -16.66 -8.33 16.51
N GLU A 326 -17.84 -7.78 16.76
CA GLU A 326 -18.48 -6.86 15.82
C GLU A 326 -17.73 -5.52 15.78
N ALA A 327 -17.76 -4.84 14.65
CA ALA A 327 -17.04 -3.59 14.39
C ALA A 327 -17.39 -2.53 15.44
N GLU A 328 -18.66 -2.43 15.83
CA GLU A 328 -19.11 -1.49 16.87
C GLU A 328 -18.41 -1.75 18.22
N LYS A 329 -18.28 -3.02 18.62
CA LYS A 329 -17.60 -3.40 19.87
C LYS A 329 -16.09 -3.16 19.80
N ILE A 330 -15.49 -3.29 18.63
CA ILE A 330 -14.08 -2.93 18.42
C ILE A 330 -13.91 -1.42 18.62
N LEU A 331 -14.84 -0.62 18.09
CA LEU A 331 -14.85 0.84 18.22
C LEU A 331 -15.04 1.30 19.68
N GLU A 332 -16.03 0.75 20.38
CA GLU A 332 -16.25 1.02 21.81
C GLU A 332 -15.00 0.75 22.65
N ARG A 333 -14.29 -0.36 22.36
CA ARG A 333 -13.05 -0.71 23.06
C ARG A 333 -11.87 0.19 22.69
N LEU A 334 -11.83 0.67 21.45
CA LEU A 334 -10.80 1.60 20.98
C LEU A 334 -10.84 2.93 21.76
N ASP A 335 -12.03 3.41 22.13
CA ASP A 335 -12.17 4.66 22.89
C ASP A 335 -11.81 4.53 24.39
N MET A 336 -11.75 3.30 24.91
CA MET A 336 -11.41 3.01 26.32
C MET A 336 -10.02 2.39 26.48
N ILE A 337 -9.20 2.42 25.43
CA ILE A 337 -8.05 1.55 25.30
C ILE A 337 -6.88 1.97 26.22
N THR A 338 -6.32 0.99 26.92
CA THR A 338 -5.05 1.11 27.68
C THR A 338 -4.12 -0.04 27.33
N THR A 339 -4.02 -0.37 26.04
CA THR A 339 -3.29 -1.55 25.54
C THR A 339 -2.02 -1.18 24.79
N GLU A 340 -1.14 -2.16 24.62
CA GLU A 340 0.15 -2.03 23.94
C GLU A 340 0.03 -2.12 22.40
N ASP A 341 -1.10 -2.58 21.86
CA ASP A 341 -1.35 -2.71 20.42
C ASP A 341 -2.67 -2.06 19.97
N PRO A 342 -2.83 -0.73 20.13
CA PRO A 342 -4.06 -0.04 19.74
C PRO A 342 -4.23 0.06 18.20
N LEU A 343 -3.16 -0.02 17.41
CA LEU A 343 -3.26 -0.03 15.95
C LEU A 343 -4.01 -1.28 15.42
N ALA A 344 -3.91 -2.42 16.12
CA ALA A 344 -4.68 -3.60 15.78
C ALA A 344 -6.20 -3.39 15.79
N TYR A 345 -6.71 -2.53 16.68
CA TYR A 345 -8.14 -2.20 16.73
C TYR A 345 -8.57 -1.43 15.49
N VAL A 346 -7.74 -0.50 15.02
CA VAL A 346 -8.04 0.28 13.82
C VAL A 346 -8.12 -0.62 12.58
N ALA A 347 -7.14 -1.51 12.40
CA ALA A 347 -7.15 -2.45 11.29
C ALA A 347 -8.26 -3.49 11.42
N ALA A 348 -8.49 -4.05 12.60
CA ALA A 348 -9.56 -5.02 12.85
C ALA A 348 -10.93 -4.39 12.58
N TYR A 349 -11.16 -3.14 13.00
CA TYR A 349 -12.37 -2.39 12.68
C TYR A 349 -12.57 -2.29 11.16
N ALA A 350 -11.55 -1.82 10.43
CA ALA A 350 -11.63 -1.66 8.98
C ALA A 350 -11.94 -2.99 8.26
N VAL A 351 -11.26 -4.08 8.63
CA VAL A 351 -11.52 -5.42 8.08
C VAL A 351 -12.91 -5.93 8.43
N ARG A 352 -13.35 -5.75 9.70
CA ARG A 352 -14.63 -6.25 10.17
C ARG A 352 -15.81 -5.57 9.46
N LYS A 353 -15.69 -4.29 9.11
CA LYS A 353 -16.69 -3.56 8.29
C LYS A 353 -16.94 -4.21 6.92
N VAL A 354 -15.98 -4.95 6.39
CA VAL A 354 -16.15 -5.74 5.14
C VAL A 354 -16.76 -7.10 5.46
N ILE A 355 -16.22 -7.83 6.44
CA ILE A 355 -16.67 -9.18 6.83
C ILE A 355 -18.14 -9.19 7.28
N GLU A 356 -18.62 -8.13 7.92
CA GLU A 356 -20.03 -8.03 8.33
C GLU A 356 -21.00 -7.89 7.14
N LYS A 357 -20.52 -7.36 6.02
CA LYS A 357 -21.33 -7.15 4.81
C LYS A 357 -21.23 -8.32 3.84
N LYS A 358 -20.16 -9.11 3.89
CA LYS A 358 -19.76 -10.04 2.83
C LYS A 358 -19.14 -11.31 3.40
N ARG A 359 -19.38 -12.44 2.73
CA ARG A 359 -18.78 -13.73 3.11
C ARG A 359 -17.39 -13.84 2.49
N ILE A 360 -16.39 -14.13 3.30
CA ILE A 360 -15.00 -14.20 2.86
C ILE A 360 -14.55 -15.66 2.79
N HIS A 361 -14.01 -16.03 1.63
CA HIS A 361 -13.39 -17.33 1.37
C HIS A 361 -11.94 -17.11 1.01
N ILE A 362 -11.03 -17.81 1.68
CA ILE A 362 -9.59 -17.68 1.44
C ILE A 362 -9.14 -18.90 0.65
N VAL A 363 -8.49 -18.70 -0.49
CA VAL A 363 -7.79 -19.78 -1.20
C VAL A 363 -6.32 -19.70 -0.84
N SER A 364 -5.84 -20.70 -0.09
CA SER A 364 -4.50 -20.71 0.47
C SER A 364 -4.05 -22.11 0.92
N ASP A 365 -2.75 -22.39 0.80
CA ASP A 365 -2.03 -23.51 1.40
C ASP A 365 -1.41 -23.17 2.77
N THR A 366 -1.83 -22.05 3.37
CA THR A 366 -1.30 -21.58 4.66
C THR A 366 -1.42 -22.62 5.78
N LYS A 367 -0.32 -22.76 6.54
CA LYS A 367 -0.27 -23.58 7.75
C LYS A 367 -1.17 -23.08 8.89
N PHE A 368 -1.72 -21.87 8.76
CA PHE A 368 -2.57 -21.24 9.78
C PHE A 368 -4.07 -21.50 9.58
N THR A 369 -4.45 -22.47 8.73
CA THR A 369 -5.83 -22.80 8.36
C THR A 369 -6.79 -22.87 9.55
N ASP A 370 -6.42 -23.59 10.62
CA ASP A 370 -7.30 -23.76 11.79
C ASP A 370 -7.63 -22.42 12.47
N ARG A 371 -6.64 -21.54 12.59
CA ARG A 371 -6.83 -20.20 13.20
C ARG A 371 -7.75 -19.31 12.35
N PHE A 372 -7.68 -19.39 11.02
CA PHE A 372 -8.61 -18.67 10.15
C PHE A 372 -10.03 -19.21 10.27
N ASN A 373 -10.18 -20.54 10.29
CA ASN A 373 -11.48 -21.19 10.44
C ASN A 373 -12.16 -20.84 11.78
N GLU A 374 -11.40 -20.74 12.88
CA GLU A 374 -11.91 -20.27 14.18
C GLU A 374 -12.48 -18.84 14.15
N LEU A 375 -12.06 -18.01 13.19
CA LEU A 375 -12.55 -16.65 12.97
C LEU A 375 -13.70 -16.60 11.97
N GLY A 376 -14.17 -17.74 11.47
CA GLY A 376 -15.18 -17.81 10.41
C GLY A 376 -14.65 -17.42 9.02
N LEU A 377 -13.33 -17.32 8.86
CA LEU A 377 -12.66 -17.08 7.58
C LEU A 377 -12.26 -18.43 6.97
N THR A 378 -13.14 -19.02 6.18
CA THR A 378 -12.91 -20.40 5.71
C THR A 378 -11.79 -20.45 4.67
N VAL A 379 -10.78 -21.28 4.94
CA VAL A 379 -9.66 -21.54 4.02
C VAL A 379 -9.96 -22.76 3.13
N HIS A 380 -9.62 -22.65 1.85
CA HIS A 380 -9.82 -23.67 0.83
C HIS A 380 -8.53 -23.85 0.02
N GLN A 381 -8.30 -25.08 -0.47
CA GLN A 381 -7.10 -25.41 -1.24
C GLN A 381 -7.27 -25.21 -2.76
N ASP A 382 -8.49 -25.31 -3.26
CA ASP A 382 -8.78 -25.29 -4.70
C ASP A 382 -9.69 -24.11 -5.08
N ILE A 383 -9.18 -23.23 -5.93
CA ILE A 383 -9.90 -22.02 -6.37
C ILE A 383 -11.16 -22.37 -7.17
N GLN A 384 -11.11 -23.38 -8.05
CA GLN A 384 -12.23 -23.74 -8.92
C GLN A 384 -13.41 -24.27 -8.08
N SER A 385 -13.15 -25.21 -7.18
CA SER A 385 -14.16 -25.80 -6.31
C SER A 385 -14.87 -24.77 -5.44
N VAL A 386 -14.14 -23.76 -4.94
CA VAL A 386 -14.75 -22.68 -4.14
C VAL A 386 -15.65 -21.81 -5.00
N VAL A 387 -15.15 -21.35 -6.15
CA VAL A 387 -15.91 -20.49 -7.06
C VAL A 387 -17.18 -21.20 -7.53
N ASP A 388 -17.10 -22.47 -7.92
CA ASP A 388 -18.26 -23.26 -8.35
C ASP A 388 -19.32 -23.40 -7.25
N ARG A 389 -18.87 -23.56 -5.99
CA ARG A 389 -19.77 -23.67 -4.82
C ARG A 389 -20.45 -22.35 -4.47
N VAL A 390 -19.69 -21.25 -4.41
CA VAL A 390 -20.22 -19.94 -3.94
C VAL A 390 -20.90 -19.16 -5.05
N ALA A 391 -20.61 -19.51 -6.30
CA ALA A 391 -21.22 -18.96 -7.50
C ALA A 391 -22.05 -20.02 -8.25
N PRO A 392 -23.19 -20.52 -7.70
CA PRO A 392 -24.11 -21.36 -8.47
C PRO A 392 -24.72 -20.59 -9.66
N ALA A 393 -25.42 -21.30 -10.55
CA ALA A 393 -25.99 -20.72 -11.78
C ALA A 393 -26.78 -19.42 -11.51
N GLY A 394 -26.54 -18.41 -12.34
CA GLY A 394 -27.20 -17.09 -12.26
C GLY A 394 -26.46 -16.01 -11.47
N LYS A 395 -25.41 -16.35 -10.70
CA LYS A 395 -24.56 -15.33 -10.05
C LYS A 395 -23.51 -14.75 -11.01
N SER A 396 -23.39 -13.44 -11.04
CA SER A 396 -22.31 -12.68 -11.70
C SER A 396 -20.99 -12.81 -10.93
N ILE A 397 -19.88 -12.84 -11.66
CA ILE A 397 -18.53 -13.01 -11.11
C ILE A 397 -17.62 -11.91 -11.65
N ALA A 398 -17.07 -11.07 -10.77
CA ALA A 398 -15.96 -10.18 -11.10
C ALA A 398 -14.64 -10.89 -10.77
N VAL A 399 -13.62 -10.76 -11.63
CA VAL A 399 -12.28 -11.29 -11.40
C VAL A 399 -11.27 -10.16 -11.45
N LEU A 400 -10.61 -9.91 -10.32
CA LEU A 400 -9.56 -8.90 -10.17
C LEU A 400 -8.20 -9.59 -10.06
N GLN A 401 -7.29 -9.28 -11.00
CA GLN A 401 -6.05 -10.03 -11.15
C GLN A 401 -5.05 -9.82 -10.00
N ASN A 402 -5.15 -8.71 -9.28
CA ASN A 402 -4.29 -8.35 -8.16
C ASN A 402 -4.94 -7.26 -7.29
N SER A 403 -4.28 -6.90 -6.20
CA SER A 403 -4.74 -5.88 -5.25
C SER A 403 -4.55 -4.43 -5.72
N LEU A 404 -3.89 -4.21 -6.86
CA LEU A 404 -3.61 -2.87 -7.42
C LEU A 404 -4.77 -2.33 -8.24
N VAL A 405 -5.67 -3.18 -8.73
CA VAL A 405 -6.84 -2.77 -9.50
C VAL A 405 -7.67 -1.78 -8.68
N LEU A 406 -8.11 -0.69 -9.30
CA LEU A 406 -9.06 0.25 -8.72
C LEU A 406 -10.44 0.03 -9.37
N PRO A 407 -11.34 -0.75 -8.78
CA PRO A 407 -12.68 -0.91 -9.32
C PRO A 407 -13.58 0.28 -8.98
N GLU A 408 -14.41 0.70 -9.93
CA GLU A 408 -15.47 1.68 -9.71
C GLU A 408 -16.79 1.21 -10.32
N ILE A 409 -17.93 1.62 -9.74
CA ILE A 409 -19.24 1.31 -10.30
C ILE A 409 -19.74 2.49 -11.12
N SER A 410 -19.98 2.25 -12.40
CA SER A 410 -20.37 3.28 -13.38
C SER A 410 -21.72 3.92 -13.05
N ASN A 411 -22.65 3.13 -12.49
CA ASN A 411 -23.99 3.59 -12.17
C ASN A 411 -24.13 3.95 -10.68
N LYS A 412 -23.99 5.24 -10.35
CA LYS A 412 -24.09 5.74 -8.97
C LYS A 412 -25.49 5.60 -8.35
N GLU A 413 -26.53 5.34 -9.16
CA GLU A 413 -27.89 5.10 -8.67
C GLU A 413 -28.12 3.68 -8.11
N ALA A 414 -27.12 2.78 -8.25
CA ALA A 414 -27.17 1.40 -7.76
C ALA A 414 -26.34 1.15 -6.48
N GLN A 415 -25.88 2.21 -5.79
CA GLN A 415 -24.97 2.10 -4.63
C GLN A 415 -25.64 1.73 -3.31
#